data_AF-A0A6B0XCA8-F1
#
_entry.id   AF-A0A6B0XCA8-F1
#
_cell.length_a   1.000
_cell.length_b   1.000
_cell.length_c   1.000
_cell.angle_alpha   90.00
_cell.angle_beta   90.00
_cell.angle_gamma   90.00
#
_symmetry.space_group_name_H-M   'P 1'
#
loop_
_entity.id
_entity.type
_entity.pdbx_description
1 polymer ?
#
loop_
_entity_poly.entity_id
_entity_poly.type
_entity_poly.pdbx_seq_one_letter_code
_entity_poly.pdbx_strand_id
1 'polypeptide(L)'
;MRFLIVCLMGLMLSVQADTAQQSTVSGRVRLADGQPVVGAQVTLFDLADLHQGVVARAMTNEFGYFELPLASLGGSALPQGFALGHNYPNPFNPSTVIPYQLPTTGHVRLDVFNVLGQHVATLVDAERQAGFHTAKWNATDQAGQAMAAGVYIYRLTTSGGQQTRRMVLVDGQAGVAAGAPSTAAIRSTDAVEREYGLVVSGEGLTTYTDAAFEVRAGMAAVELVVEAEPLPRASGKLASGNSDNFPSWSPDGRIAFASNRDGNFEIYVMDSDGNNLQRLTDHEASDNFPSWSPDGRIAFETLIGTNYAIYVMGLDGGSPQNLTRHVPGARHPSLSADGQRIAFAVREGESYAIRVMNVDGSDMIGTDDDGGTDDDGGTDDDGGTDDDGAVSLLPGGASMEFVWIEPGVFQMGSERGRSDESPVHEVEISRGFWLGKFEVTQEQWKSVMDEEPWAGWAIVESNPLHPAVIISWDEVQEFIRRINEDAGEGLYRLPTEAEWEYACRAGTQTRWSFGDDESLLPEYAWYYGNNYFTEGAKEVGGKLPNPWGLYDMHGNVWEWVQDWYDEDYYSSSVRNDPQGPTSGLGRVIRGGHFGHIDGVRSAYRHLRFLDSRSYTVGVRLLKIAGD
;
A
#
# COMPACT_ATOMS: atom_id res chain seq x y z
N MET A 1 57.69 47.09 -40.67
CA MET A 1 58.79 46.20 -40.24
C MET A 1 58.17 44.97 -39.61
N ARG A 2 58.47 43.76 -40.11
CA ARG A 2 57.87 42.47 -39.69
C ARG A 2 56.35 42.34 -39.93
N PHE A 3 55.80 41.14 -39.71
CA PHE A 3 54.62 40.55 -40.39
C PHE A 3 53.77 39.65 -39.45
N LEU A 4 52.60 39.24 -39.95
CA LEU A 4 51.83 37.98 -39.70
C LEU A 4 50.80 37.86 -38.53
N ILE A 5 49.52 37.78 -38.94
CA ILE A 5 48.53 36.68 -38.73
C ILE A 5 48.05 36.26 -37.31
N VAL A 6 46.74 36.53 -37.06
CA VAL A 6 45.66 35.66 -36.49
C VAL A 6 45.83 34.96 -35.12
N CYS A 7 44.94 35.23 -34.14
CA CYS A 7 43.80 34.35 -33.74
C CYS A 7 42.97 34.93 -32.56
N LEU A 8 41.92 34.22 -32.13
CA LEU A 8 41.05 34.56 -30.98
C LEU A 8 41.75 34.38 -29.62
N MET A 9 41.41 35.24 -28.66
CA MET A 9 40.63 34.88 -27.46
C MET A 9 40.12 36.17 -26.80
N GLY A 10 38.99 36.11 -26.09
CA GLY A 10 38.30 37.31 -25.58
C GLY A 10 38.22 37.37 -24.06
N LEU A 11 37.88 38.55 -23.54
CA LEU A 11 37.13 38.71 -22.30
C LEU A 11 36.38 40.05 -22.36
N MET A 12 35.05 40.03 -22.22
CA MET A 12 34.27 41.24 -21.92
C MET A 12 34.16 41.35 -20.40
N LEU A 13 34.65 42.45 -19.84
CA LEU A 13 34.48 42.79 -18.42
C LEU A 13 33.66 44.09 -18.32
N SER A 14 32.35 43.95 -18.54
CA SER A 14 31.37 45.00 -18.29
C SER A 14 30.73 44.77 -16.93
N VAL A 15 31.07 45.58 -15.94
CA VAL A 15 30.29 45.68 -14.69
C VAL A 15 29.00 46.41 -15.02
N GLN A 16 27.92 45.66 -15.22
CA GLN A 16 26.57 46.20 -15.11
C GLN A 16 26.17 46.16 -13.62
N ALA A 17 25.54 47.22 -13.13
CA ALA A 17 24.87 47.18 -11.84
C ALA A 17 23.69 46.21 -11.92
N ASP A 18 23.48 45.42 -10.87
CA ASP A 18 22.43 44.42 -10.83
C ASP A 18 21.06 45.09 -10.72
N THR A 19 20.19 44.85 -11.70
CA THR A 19 18.84 45.43 -11.78
C THR A 19 17.78 44.34 -11.95
N ALA A 20 17.80 43.33 -11.07
CA ALA A 20 16.77 42.29 -11.04
C ALA A 20 16.52 41.67 -9.65
N GLN A 21 16.53 42.45 -8.55
CA GLN A 21 15.97 41.94 -7.29
C GLN A 21 14.47 41.69 -7.44
N GLN A 22 14.07 40.42 -7.33
CA GLN A 22 12.68 39.97 -7.48
C GLN A 22 11.94 40.14 -6.15
N SER A 23 10.72 40.68 -6.20
CA SER A 23 9.82 40.69 -5.04
C SER A 23 9.53 39.25 -4.59
N THR A 24 9.57 38.97 -3.30
CA THR A 24 9.27 37.64 -2.73
C THR A 24 8.06 37.66 -1.81
N VAL A 25 7.37 36.53 -1.72
CA VAL A 25 6.46 36.21 -0.62
C VAL A 25 7.14 35.14 0.22
N SER A 26 7.29 35.38 1.53
CA SER A 26 7.84 34.39 2.45
C SER A 26 6.93 34.15 3.64
N GLY A 27 7.16 33.03 4.31
CA GLY A 27 6.33 32.62 5.44
C GLY A 27 6.89 31.39 6.14
N ARG A 28 6.17 30.93 7.17
CA ARG A 28 6.48 29.67 7.85
C ARG A 28 5.26 28.78 7.90
N VAL A 29 5.50 27.50 7.72
CA VAL A 29 4.53 26.42 7.90
C VAL A 29 4.93 25.66 9.16
N ARG A 30 3.94 25.37 10.03
CA ARG A 30 4.14 24.67 11.32
C ARG A 30 3.00 23.70 11.60
N LEU A 31 3.32 22.59 12.27
CA LEU A 31 2.33 21.68 12.83
C LEU A 31 1.60 22.34 14.01
N ALA A 32 0.47 21.76 14.44
CA ALA A 32 -0.35 22.31 15.52
C ALA A 32 0.40 22.45 16.86
N ASP A 33 1.38 21.58 17.11
CA ASP A 33 2.28 21.63 18.28
C ASP A 33 3.40 22.69 18.17
N GLY A 34 3.54 23.33 17.00
CA GLY A 34 4.51 24.37 16.69
C GLY A 34 5.80 23.88 16.03
N GLN A 35 5.94 22.59 15.71
CA GLN A 35 7.14 22.07 15.03
C GLN A 35 7.30 22.65 13.61
N PRO A 36 8.55 22.88 13.14
CA PRO A 36 8.81 23.33 11.77
C PRO A 36 8.45 22.23 10.77
N VAL A 37 7.81 22.63 9.67
CA VAL A 37 7.28 21.72 8.66
C VAL A 37 8.26 21.66 7.51
N VAL A 38 9.07 20.62 7.45
CA VAL A 38 10.20 20.49 6.52
C VAL A 38 9.78 19.72 5.27
N GLY A 39 9.93 20.33 4.09
CA GLY A 39 9.62 19.69 2.80
C GLY A 39 8.22 19.97 2.23
N ALA A 40 7.40 20.82 2.85
CA ALA A 40 6.07 21.16 2.34
C ALA A 40 6.11 22.00 1.06
N GLN A 41 5.35 21.59 0.05
CA GLN A 41 5.29 22.30 -1.24
C GLN A 41 4.27 23.45 -1.25
N VAL A 42 4.75 24.69 -1.13
CA VAL A 42 3.93 25.89 -1.25
C VAL A 42 3.79 26.31 -2.72
N THR A 43 2.57 26.53 -3.20
CA THR A 43 2.26 26.80 -4.62
C THR A 43 1.38 28.06 -4.78
N LEU A 44 1.71 28.91 -5.75
CA LEU A 44 1.00 30.17 -6.07
C LEU A 44 0.29 30.09 -7.42
N PHE A 45 -0.88 30.72 -7.54
CA PHE A 45 -1.71 30.83 -8.74
C PHE A 45 -2.19 32.27 -8.94
N ASP A 46 -2.49 32.66 -10.18
CA ASP A 46 -3.25 33.89 -10.45
C ASP A 46 -4.75 33.56 -10.52
N LEU A 47 -5.56 34.22 -9.68
CA LEU A 47 -7.01 34.05 -9.64
C LEU A 47 -7.72 34.86 -10.74
N ALA A 48 -7.03 35.80 -11.40
CA ALA A 48 -7.55 36.55 -12.55
C ALA A 48 -7.36 35.81 -13.88
N ASP A 49 -6.32 34.98 -14.01
CA ASP A 49 -6.08 34.11 -15.18
C ASP A 49 -5.62 32.69 -14.77
N LEU A 50 -6.59 31.88 -14.34
CA LEU A 50 -6.39 30.47 -13.99
C LEU A 50 -5.91 29.60 -15.18
N HIS A 51 -5.96 30.09 -16.43
CA HIS A 51 -5.41 29.35 -17.58
C HIS A 51 -3.88 29.45 -17.66
N GLN A 52 -3.28 30.43 -16.98
CA GLN A 52 -1.82 30.56 -16.85
C GLN A 52 -1.22 29.46 -15.95
N GLY A 53 -2.03 28.85 -15.09
CA GLY A 53 -1.64 27.75 -14.22
C GLY A 53 -0.88 28.20 -12.98
N VAL A 54 0.21 27.49 -12.65
CA VAL A 54 1.03 27.77 -11.46
C VAL A 54 2.01 28.91 -11.74
N VAL A 55 1.93 29.97 -10.93
CA VAL A 55 2.73 31.19 -11.03
C VAL A 55 4.10 31.04 -10.35
N ALA A 56 4.15 30.34 -9.22
CA ALA A 56 5.40 30.03 -8.49
C ALA A 56 5.25 28.79 -7.58
N ARG A 57 6.39 28.17 -7.21
CA ARG A 57 6.48 27.10 -6.21
C ARG A 57 7.71 27.28 -5.32
N ALA A 58 7.62 26.81 -4.08
CA ALA A 58 8.71 26.73 -3.12
C ALA A 58 8.54 25.49 -2.23
N MET A 59 9.64 24.99 -1.67
CA MET A 59 9.64 23.99 -0.60
C MET A 59 10.03 24.67 0.71
N THR A 60 9.49 24.23 1.85
CA THR A 60 9.96 24.69 3.16
C THR A 60 11.29 24.05 3.55
N ASN A 61 12.17 24.86 4.14
CA ASN A 61 13.44 24.40 4.69
C ASN A 61 13.32 23.77 6.10
N GLU A 62 14.45 23.37 6.69
CA GLU A 62 14.55 22.75 8.03
C GLU A 62 13.93 23.58 9.19
N PHE A 63 13.62 24.86 8.98
CA PHE A 63 12.95 25.74 9.96
C PHE A 63 11.47 25.99 9.65
N GLY A 64 10.92 25.27 8.67
CA GLY A 64 9.56 25.43 8.15
C GLY A 64 9.37 26.65 7.27
N TYR A 65 10.44 27.29 6.80
CA TYR A 65 10.39 28.58 6.11
C TYR A 65 10.47 28.43 4.59
N PHE A 66 9.66 29.18 3.86
CA PHE A 66 9.62 29.20 2.39
C PHE A 66 9.79 30.62 1.84
N GLU A 67 10.29 30.73 0.61
CA GLU A 67 10.38 31.96 -0.18
C GLU A 67 9.92 31.71 -1.63
N LEU A 68 8.94 32.49 -2.09
CA LEU A 68 8.35 32.43 -3.43
C LEU A 68 8.71 33.70 -4.22
N PRO A 69 9.55 33.64 -5.26
CA PRO A 69 9.83 34.80 -6.12
C PRO A 69 8.64 35.10 -7.06
N LEU A 70 8.15 36.34 -7.02
CA LEU A 70 7.04 36.85 -7.83
C LEU A 70 7.48 37.29 -9.25
N ALA A 71 8.49 36.64 -9.81
CA ALA A 71 9.24 37.09 -10.99
C ALA A 71 8.40 37.29 -12.28
N SER A 72 7.20 36.72 -12.33
CA SER A 72 6.28 36.71 -13.46
C SER A 72 5.16 37.77 -13.38
N LEU A 73 4.91 38.37 -12.21
CA LEU A 73 3.80 39.34 -12.05
C LEU A 73 4.20 40.72 -12.62
N GLY A 74 3.64 41.04 -13.79
CA GLY A 74 3.93 42.25 -14.57
C GLY A 74 3.45 43.58 -13.96
N GLY A 75 3.99 43.95 -12.80
CA GLY A 75 3.92 45.29 -12.21
C GLY A 75 2.54 45.78 -11.75
N SER A 76 1.52 44.92 -11.74
CA SER A 76 0.13 45.29 -11.44
C SER A 76 -0.53 44.30 -10.47
N ALA A 77 -1.12 44.84 -9.39
CA ALA A 77 -1.85 44.14 -8.33
C ALA A 77 -1.04 43.12 -7.47
N LEU A 78 -0.85 43.46 -6.19
CA LEU A 78 -0.65 42.46 -5.14
C LEU A 78 -1.98 41.69 -4.92
N PRO A 79 -1.96 40.38 -4.61
CA PRO A 79 -3.17 39.61 -4.36
C PRO A 79 -4.03 40.21 -3.24
N GLN A 80 -5.31 40.48 -3.52
CA GLN A 80 -6.27 40.98 -2.53
C GLN A 80 -7.01 39.86 -1.77
N GLY A 81 -6.65 38.61 -2.03
CA GLY A 81 -7.19 37.42 -1.38
C GLY A 81 -6.66 36.14 -2.05
N PHE A 82 -6.74 35.03 -1.33
CA PHE A 82 -6.38 33.69 -1.82
C PHE A 82 -7.55 32.74 -1.60
N ALA A 83 -7.66 31.70 -2.43
CA ALA A 83 -8.69 30.67 -2.30
C ALA A 83 -8.06 29.29 -2.51
N LEU A 84 -8.40 28.35 -1.63
CA LEU A 84 -8.11 26.93 -1.76
C LEU A 84 -9.38 26.21 -2.24
N GLY A 85 -9.25 25.20 -3.10
CA GLY A 85 -10.40 24.57 -3.75
C GLY A 85 -10.19 23.10 -4.08
N HIS A 86 -11.23 22.30 -3.88
CA HIS A 86 -11.23 20.86 -4.19
C HIS A 86 -11.66 20.59 -5.63
N ASN A 87 -10.98 19.65 -6.30
CA ASN A 87 -11.56 18.93 -7.42
C ASN A 87 -12.57 17.89 -6.91
N TYR A 88 -13.63 17.65 -7.66
CA TYR A 88 -14.71 16.72 -7.30
C TYR A 88 -15.09 15.89 -8.54
N PRO A 89 -15.00 14.54 -8.52
CA PRO A 89 -15.37 13.70 -9.65
C PRO A 89 -16.91 13.52 -9.73
N ASN A 90 -17.42 13.32 -10.95
CA ASN A 90 -18.79 12.86 -11.21
C ASN A 90 -18.84 12.01 -12.50
N PRO A 91 -18.80 10.68 -12.37
CA PRO A 91 -19.12 9.75 -13.45
C PRO A 91 -20.34 8.87 -13.09
N PHE A 92 -21.50 9.27 -13.62
CA PHE A 92 -22.56 8.37 -14.14
C PHE A 92 -23.39 7.54 -13.12
N ASN A 93 -24.47 8.14 -12.59
CA ASN A 93 -25.56 7.44 -11.89
C ASN A 93 -26.88 8.21 -12.14
N PRO A 94 -28.10 7.61 -12.17
CA PRO A 94 -29.33 8.31 -12.55
C PRO A 94 -29.94 9.18 -11.43
N SER A 95 -29.19 9.40 -10.35
CA SER A 95 -29.54 10.40 -9.33
C SER A 95 -28.29 11.05 -8.75
N THR A 96 -28.33 12.37 -8.54
CA THR A 96 -27.23 13.17 -8.00
C THR A 96 -27.48 13.49 -6.53
N VAL A 97 -26.49 13.31 -5.67
CA VAL A 97 -26.53 13.78 -4.27
C VAL A 97 -25.68 15.04 -4.14
N ILE A 98 -26.27 16.10 -3.59
CA ILE A 98 -25.64 17.41 -3.40
C ILE A 98 -25.51 17.66 -1.88
N PRO A 99 -24.31 17.53 -1.30
CA PRO A 99 -24.07 17.91 0.08
C PRO A 99 -24.03 19.43 0.25
N TYR A 100 -24.54 19.93 1.38
CA TYR A 100 -24.41 21.33 1.78
C TYR A 100 -24.33 21.46 3.30
N GLN A 101 -23.62 22.47 3.79
CA GLN A 101 -23.46 22.75 5.21
C GLN A 101 -23.99 24.14 5.54
N LEU A 102 -24.58 24.29 6.72
CA LEU A 102 -25.14 25.54 7.21
C LEU A 102 -24.43 25.97 8.50
N PRO A 103 -23.84 27.19 8.55
CA PRO A 103 -23.15 27.67 9.75
C PRO A 103 -24.12 28.05 10.87
N THR A 104 -25.36 28.39 10.52
CA THR A 104 -26.46 28.73 11.43
C THR A 104 -27.76 28.11 10.93
N THR A 105 -28.74 27.97 11.82
CA THR A 105 -30.11 27.61 11.43
C THR A 105 -30.69 28.72 10.56
N GLY A 106 -31.29 28.36 9.42
CA GLY A 106 -31.93 29.31 8.52
C GLY A 106 -32.51 28.67 7.27
N HIS A 107 -33.30 29.45 6.55
CA HIS A 107 -33.92 29.05 5.29
C HIS A 107 -32.89 28.78 4.19
N VAL A 108 -33.07 27.63 3.52
CA VAL A 108 -32.24 27.16 2.40
C VAL A 108 -33.11 26.89 1.20
N ARG A 109 -32.69 27.41 0.04
CA ARG A 109 -33.26 27.07 -1.26
C ARG A 109 -32.20 26.47 -2.17
N LEU A 110 -32.50 25.35 -2.81
CA LEU A 110 -31.60 24.68 -3.76
C LEU A 110 -32.36 24.43 -5.07
N ASP A 111 -32.06 25.25 -6.09
CA ASP A 111 -32.63 25.17 -7.43
C ASP A 111 -31.70 24.44 -8.42
N VAL A 112 -32.26 23.71 -9.37
CA VAL A 112 -31.58 23.08 -10.53
C VAL A 112 -32.04 23.75 -11.82
N PHE A 113 -31.12 23.91 -12.77
CA PHE A 113 -31.30 24.55 -14.08
C PHE A 113 -30.64 23.73 -15.18
N ASN A 114 -31.13 23.84 -16.42
CA ASN A 114 -30.44 23.29 -17.60
C ASN A 114 -29.35 24.25 -18.13
N VAL A 115 -28.60 23.84 -19.16
CA VAL A 115 -27.57 24.70 -19.82
C VAL A 115 -28.10 26.03 -20.38
N LEU A 116 -29.40 26.14 -20.62
CA LEU A 116 -30.04 27.38 -21.12
C LEU A 116 -30.46 28.32 -19.98
N GLY A 117 -30.14 27.99 -18.72
CA GLY A 117 -30.52 28.76 -17.54
C GLY A 117 -31.99 28.65 -17.17
N GLN A 118 -32.74 27.73 -17.79
CA GLN A 118 -34.14 27.49 -17.44
C GLN A 118 -34.22 26.64 -16.16
N HIS A 119 -35.13 26.99 -15.26
CA HIS A 119 -35.36 26.24 -14.02
C HIS A 119 -35.96 24.86 -14.31
N VAL A 120 -35.53 23.85 -13.56
CA VAL A 120 -35.90 22.44 -13.73
C VAL A 120 -36.59 21.89 -12.48
N ALA A 121 -35.99 22.07 -11.31
CA ALA A 121 -36.52 21.58 -10.04
C ALA A 121 -35.97 22.40 -8.85
N THR A 122 -36.68 22.41 -7.73
CA THR A 122 -36.23 22.92 -6.44
C THR A 122 -36.18 21.76 -5.44
N LEU A 123 -34.97 21.36 -5.02
CA LEU A 123 -34.73 20.18 -4.17
C LEU A 123 -34.93 20.45 -2.68
N VAL A 124 -34.74 21.72 -2.29
CA VAL A 124 -34.89 22.23 -0.93
C VAL A 124 -35.47 23.63 -1.05
N ASP A 125 -36.48 23.96 -0.25
CA ASP A 125 -36.95 25.34 -0.03
C ASP A 125 -37.54 25.45 1.38
N ALA A 126 -36.68 25.35 2.40
CA ALA A 126 -37.09 25.16 3.80
C ALA A 126 -36.06 25.67 4.81
N GLU A 127 -36.54 26.01 6.02
CA GLU A 127 -35.72 26.13 7.22
C GLU A 127 -34.97 24.83 7.53
N ARG A 128 -33.67 24.96 7.82
CA ARG A 128 -32.76 23.86 8.13
C ARG A 128 -31.86 24.27 9.30
N GLN A 129 -31.65 23.36 10.25
CA GLN A 129 -30.78 23.59 11.40
C GLN A 129 -29.30 23.70 10.99
N ALA A 130 -28.49 24.42 11.78
CA ALA A 130 -27.04 24.44 11.62
C ALA A 130 -26.48 23.00 11.56
N GLY A 131 -25.53 22.74 10.66
CA GLY A 131 -24.96 21.40 10.44
C GLY A 131 -24.89 20.99 8.97
N PHE A 132 -24.63 19.70 8.74
CA PHE A 132 -24.53 19.09 7.41
C PHE A 132 -25.87 18.52 6.94
N HIS A 133 -26.17 18.71 5.66
CA HIS A 133 -27.38 18.24 5.00
C HIS A 133 -27.04 17.70 3.60
N THR A 134 -27.94 16.91 3.03
CA THR A 134 -27.87 16.46 1.63
C THR A 134 -29.19 16.75 0.93
N ALA A 135 -29.12 17.00 -0.38
CA ALA A 135 -30.27 17.03 -1.28
C ALA A 135 -30.06 15.99 -2.37
N LYS A 136 -31.03 15.10 -2.59
CA LYS A 136 -30.99 14.11 -3.68
C LYS A 136 -31.84 14.62 -4.84
N TRP A 137 -31.28 14.67 -6.04
CA TRP A 137 -32.00 14.88 -7.28
C TRP A 137 -32.10 13.56 -8.04
N ASN A 138 -33.30 13.02 -8.17
CA ASN A 138 -33.62 11.80 -8.90
C ASN A 138 -33.80 12.04 -10.41
N ALA A 139 -33.06 13.01 -10.97
CA ALA A 139 -33.10 13.37 -12.39
C ALA A 139 -34.51 13.72 -12.94
N THR A 140 -35.44 14.23 -12.12
CA THR A 140 -36.77 14.70 -12.57
C THR A 140 -36.95 16.21 -12.43
N ASP A 141 -37.82 16.78 -13.25
CA ASP A 141 -38.31 18.15 -13.08
C ASP A 141 -39.24 18.30 -11.87
N GLN A 142 -39.72 19.53 -11.65
CA GLN A 142 -40.67 19.90 -10.59
C GLN A 142 -42.03 19.17 -10.68
N ALA A 143 -42.38 18.58 -11.83
CA ALA A 143 -43.59 17.79 -12.05
C ALA A 143 -43.35 16.28 -11.93
N GLY A 144 -42.12 15.85 -11.62
CA GLY A 144 -41.74 14.43 -11.55
C GLY A 144 -41.49 13.79 -12.91
N GLN A 145 -41.38 14.56 -13.99
CA GLN A 145 -41.01 14.05 -15.31
C GLN A 145 -39.49 13.92 -15.39
N ALA A 146 -39.00 12.75 -15.84
CA ALA A 146 -37.58 12.51 -15.95
C ALA A 146 -36.92 13.40 -17.02
N MET A 147 -35.70 13.85 -16.72
CA MET A 147 -34.94 14.81 -17.50
C MET A 147 -33.90 14.10 -18.36
N ALA A 148 -33.70 14.59 -19.59
CA ALA A 148 -32.76 14.01 -20.53
C ALA A 148 -31.31 14.11 -20.04
N ALA A 149 -30.49 13.15 -20.45
CA ALA A 149 -29.04 13.20 -20.28
C ALA A 149 -28.45 14.52 -20.79
N GLY A 150 -27.53 15.12 -20.04
CA GLY A 150 -26.97 16.42 -20.34
C GLY A 150 -26.29 17.10 -19.16
N VAL A 151 -25.84 18.34 -19.39
CA VAL A 151 -25.25 19.19 -18.36
C VAL A 151 -26.33 20.01 -17.68
N TYR A 152 -26.28 20.08 -16.35
CA TYR A 152 -27.17 20.89 -15.53
C TYR A 152 -26.36 21.77 -14.57
N ILE A 153 -27.01 22.74 -13.95
CA ILE A 153 -26.42 23.70 -13.02
C ILE A 153 -27.31 23.72 -11.78
N TYR A 154 -26.75 23.59 -10.59
CA TYR A 154 -27.49 23.89 -9.35
C TYR A 154 -27.06 25.20 -8.74
N ARG A 155 -27.98 25.79 -7.97
CA ARG A 155 -27.80 27.04 -7.25
C ARG A 155 -28.35 26.87 -5.83
N LEU A 156 -27.46 26.95 -4.85
CA LEU A 156 -27.77 26.91 -3.43
C LEU A 156 -27.80 28.34 -2.89
N THR A 157 -28.92 28.74 -2.32
CA THR A 157 -29.14 30.04 -1.67
C THR A 157 -29.44 29.81 -0.19
N THR A 158 -28.75 30.53 0.68
CA THR A 158 -28.94 30.54 2.14
C THR A 158 -29.02 31.98 2.64
N SER A 159 -29.32 32.17 3.92
CA SER A 159 -29.22 33.47 4.60
C SER A 159 -27.82 34.12 4.51
N GLY A 160 -26.76 33.32 4.30
CA GLY A 160 -25.38 33.77 4.17
C GLY A 160 -24.90 34.06 2.74
N GLY A 161 -25.69 33.76 1.70
CA GLY A 161 -25.32 34.02 0.31
C GLY A 161 -25.78 32.95 -0.69
N GLN A 162 -25.20 32.98 -1.88
CA GLN A 162 -25.59 32.10 -2.99
C GLN A 162 -24.35 31.47 -3.66
N GLN A 163 -24.36 30.15 -3.87
CA GLN A 163 -23.37 29.40 -4.64
C GLN A 163 -24.02 28.77 -5.89
N THR A 164 -23.27 28.64 -6.98
CA THR A 164 -23.71 28.01 -8.23
C THR A 164 -22.65 27.02 -8.72
N ARG A 165 -23.02 25.79 -9.08
CA ARG A 165 -22.08 24.77 -9.60
C ARG A 165 -22.69 23.93 -10.73
N ARG A 166 -21.84 23.36 -11.58
CA ARG A 166 -22.20 22.46 -12.70
C ARG A 166 -22.32 21.01 -12.22
N MET A 167 -23.23 20.25 -12.83
CA MET A 167 -23.35 18.79 -12.72
C MET A 167 -23.54 18.16 -14.11
N VAL A 168 -23.45 16.84 -14.21
CA VAL A 168 -23.68 16.08 -15.45
C VAL A 168 -24.56 14.87 -15.15
N LEU A 169 -25.59 14.66 -15.96
CA LEU A 169 -26.52 13.53 -15.96
C LEU A 169 -26.29 12.71 -17.24
N VAL A 170 -26.18 11.39 -17.16
CA VAL A 170 -25.86 10.53 -18.32
C VAL A 170 -26.92 9.47 -18.59
N ASP A 171 -27.47 8.81 -17.57
CA ASP A 171 -28.75 8.11 -17.71
C ASP A 171 -29.88 9.01 -17.19
N GLY A 172 -30.38 9.85 -18.09
CA GLY A 172 -31.58 10.64 -17.88
C GLY A 172 -32.79 9.81 -18.30
N GLN A 173 -33.49 9.20 -17.35
CA GLN A 173 -34.50 8.18 -17.63
C GLN A 173 -35.50 8.61 -18.71
N ALA A 174 -35.68 7.77 -19.73
CA ALA A 174 -36.73 7.93 -20.74
C ALA A 174 -38.13 7.53 -20.21
N GLY A 175 -38.45 7.96 -18.97
CA GLY A 175 -39.75 7.82 -18.31
C GLY A 175 -39.86 6.74 -17.21
N VAL A 176 -40.91 6.91 -16.37
CA VAL A 176 -41.55 5.95 -15.45
C VAL A 176 -41.09 5.88 -13.95
N ALA A 177 -41.72 6.75 -13.14
CA ALA A 177 -42.22 6.54 -11.76
C ALA A 177 -41.25 6.31 -10.56
N ALA A 178 -41.72 6.58 -9.32
CA ALA A 178 -40.91 6.73 -8.10
C ALA A 178 -41.46 6.02 -6.83
N GLY A 179 -40.64 5.82 -5.78
CA GLY A 179 -40.93 4.83 -4.70
C GLY A 179 -40.51 5.04 -3.20
N ALA A 180 -39.88 6.15 -2.77
CA ALA A 180 -39.70 6.55 -1.33
C ALA A 180 -38.62 5.79 -0.44
N PRO A 181 -38.19 6.31 0.76
CA PRO A 181 -36.77 6.15 1.23
C PRO A 181 -36.41 6.06 2.77
N SER A 182 -35.08 6.02 3.07
CA SER A 182 -34.27 6.85 4.04
C SER A 182 -33.93 6.49 5.53
N THR A 183 -32.60 6.33 5.80
CA THR A 183 -31.68 7.00 6.79
C THR A 183 -31.75 6.91 8.35
N ALA A 184 -30.56 6.82 9.02
CA ALA A 184 -30.17 7.53 10.28
C ALA A 184 -28.64 7.40 10.66
N ALA A 185 -28.05 8.33 11.47
CA ALA A 185 -26.66 8.31 12.03
C ALA A 185 -26.39 9.41 13.11
N ILE A 186 -25.37 9.31 14.02
CA ILE A 186 -24.70 10.36 14.91
C ILE A 186 -23.79 9.70 16.01
N ARG A 187 -22.83 10.31 16.77
CA ARG A 187 -21.64 11.24 16.60
C ARG A 187 -20.84 11.34 17.96
N SER A 188 -19.62 11.92 18.01
CA SER A 188 -18.76 12.15 19.24
C SER A 188 -18.07 13.55 19.31
N THR A 189 -17.22 13.82 20.33
CA THR A 189 -16.51 15.10 20.70
C THR A 189 -15.15 14.79 21.43
N ASP A 190 -14.24 15.66 21.97
CA ASP A 190 -14.14 17.11 22.37
C ASP A 190 -12.64 17.63 22.42
N ALA A 191 -12.36 18.89 21.98
CA ALA A 191 -11.27 19.87 22.34
C ALA A 191 -9.74 19.49 22.32
N VAL A 192 -8.69 20.35 22.23
CA VAL A 192 -8.38 21.77 22.68
C VAL A 192 -7.34 22.48 21.71
N GLU A 193 -7.09 23.81 21.82
CA GLU A 193 -6.47 24.74 20.82
C GLU A 193 -5.03 25.32 21.06
N ARG A 194 -4.40 25.99 20.05
CA ARG A 194 -3.40 27.13 20.09
C ARG A 194 -3.16 27.82 18.69
N GLU A 195 -2.33 28.89 18.59
CA GLU A 195 -2.47 30.06 17.64
C GLU A 195 -1.17 30.57 16.91
N TYR A 196 -1.26 31.21 15.70
CA TYR A 196 -0.14 31.69 14.82
C TYR A 196 -0.47 32.92 13.89
N GLY A 197 0.50 33.53 13.15
CA GLY A 197 0.31 34.75 12.27
C GLY A 197 1.34 35.04 11.13
N LEU A 198 1.22 36.18 10.39
CA LEU A 198 1.82 36.45 9.04
C LEU A 198 2.61 37.80 8.88
N VAL A 199 3.58 37.88 7.94
CA VAL A 199 4.42 39.08 7.59
C VAL A 199 4.72 39.14 6.07
N VAL A 200 4.88 40.35 5.48
CA VAL A 200 5.32 40.58 4.07
C VAL A 200 6.32 41.75 3.95
N SER A 201 7.37 41.62 3.13
CA SER A 201 8.43 42.65 2.94
C SER A 201 9.17 42.55 1.60
N GLY A 202 9.74 43.67 1.12
CA GLY A 202 10.65 43.73 -0.04
C GLY A 202 11.25 45.13 -0.22
N GLU A 203 12.27 45.31 -1.07
CA GLU A 203 12.86 46.66 -1.26
C GLU A 203 11.85 47.61 -1.91
N GLY A 204 11.67 48.80 -1.34
CA GLY A 204 10.63 49.76 -1.74
C GLY A 204 9.22 49.47 -1.22
N LEU A 205 8.99 48.32 -0.55
CA LEU A 205 7.73 48.03 0.15
C LEU A 205 7.87 48.39 1.64
N THR A 206 6.89 49.12 2.19
CA THR A 206 6.73 49.23 3.63
C THR A 206 6.32 47.86 4.18
N THR A 207 7.10 47.30 5.12
CA THR A 207 6.80 46.00 5.74
C THR A 207 5.37 45.95 6.29
N TYR A 208 4.58 44.98 5.85
CA TYR A 208 3.23 44.73 6.35
C TYR A 208 3.26 43.56 7.34
N THR A 209 2.71 43.80 8.53
CA THR A 209 2.60 42.83 9.62
C THR A 209 1.20 42.99 10.20
N ASP A 210 0.39 41.95 10.11
CA ASP A 210 -0.95 41.94 10.71
C ASP A 210 -0.96 41.05 11.95
N ALA A 211 -1.08 41.69 13.11
CA ALA A 211 -1.11 41.02 14.40
C ALA A 211 -2.54 40.61 14.85
N ALA A 212 -3.57 40.87 14.02
CA ALA A 212 -4.96 40.50 14.29
C ALA A 212 -5.47 39.36 13.39
N PHE A 213 -4.57 38.66 12.70
CA PHE A 213 -4.87 37.52 11.84
C PHE A 213 -5.14 36.24 12.67
N GLU A 214 -6.34 36.14 13.26
CA GLU A 214 -6.77 34.95 13.99
C GLU A 214 -7.18 33.79 13.06
N VAL A 215 -6.76 32.56 13.38
CA VAL A 215 -7.35 31.31 12.86
C VAL A 215 -7.80 30.47 14.06
N ARG A 216 -9.10 30.17 14.16
CA ARG A 216 -9.72 29.53 15.34
C ARG A 216 -10.03 28.05 15.09
N ALA A 217 -9.59 27.19 16.01
CA ALA A 217 -9.85 25.74 15.97
C ALA A 217 -11.14 25.38 16.74
N GLY A 218 -12.29 25.84 16.23
CA GLY A 218 -13.60 25.44 16.77
C GLY A 218 -13.96 23.97 16.46
N MET A 219 -15.03 23.46 17.06
CA MET A 219 -15.51 22.07 16.89
C MET A 219 -16.19 21.79 15.53
N ALA A 220 -15.49 22.08 14.44
CA ALA A 220 -15.78 21.65 13.08
C ALA A 220 -14.47 21.68 12.27
N ALA A 221 -14.33 20.79 11.28
CA ALA A 221 -13.06 20.57 10.59
C ALA A 221 -12.49 21.83 9.91
N VAL A 222 -11.22 22.09 10.17
CA VAL A 222 -10.32 22.92 9.36
C VAL A 222 -9.11 22.05 9.05
N GLU A 223 -8.92 21.69 7.79
CA GLU A 223 -7.83 20.80 7.36
C GLU A 223 -6.73 21.63 6.71
N LEU A 224 -5.55 21.64 7.34
CA LEU A 224 -4.33 22.22 6.79
C LEU A 224 -3.54 21.12 6.06
N VAL A 225 -3.01 21.41 4.87
CA VAL A 225 -2.01 20.54 4.21
C VAL A 225 -0.62 21.10 4.46
N VAL A 226 0.17 20.34 5.22
CA VAL A 226 1.34 20.78 5.98
C VAL A 226 2.26 19.56 6.16
N GLU A 227 3.29 19.41 5.31
CA GLU A 227 4.11 18.18 5.20
C GLU A 227 5.42 18.31 6.01
N ALA A 228 5.62 17.48 7.05
CA ALA A 228 6.67 17.67 8.04
C ALA A 228 7.37 16.38 8.49
N GLU A 229 8.69 16.33 8.32
CA GLU A 229 9.58 15.26 8.81
C GLU A 229 10.57 15.76 9.88
N PRO A 230 10.51 15.26 11.13
CA PRO A 230 11.48 15.57 12.19
C PRO A 230 12.38 14.37 12.57
N LEU A 231 13.56 14.27 11.97
CA LEU A 231 14.61 13.32 12.41
C LEU A 231 15.27 13.73 13.74
N PRO A 232 15.59 12.74 14.60
CA PRO A 232 16.83 12.75 15.38
C PRO A 232 17.80 11.63 14.92
N ARG A 233 19.11 11.91 14.92
CA ARG A 233 20.15 10.97 14.48
C ARG A 233 20.79 10.20 15.65
N ALA A 234 21.18 8.96 15.39
CA ALA A 234 22.32 8.32 16.05
C ALA A 234 23.35 7.89 14.99
N SER A 235 24.35 8.75 14.71
CA SER A 235 25.37 8.47 13.68
C SER A 235 26.60 7.78 14.25
N GLY A 236 26.47 6.48 14.57
CA GLY A 236 27.54 5.63 15.11
C GLY A 236 28.57 5.19 14.06
N LYS A 237 29.39 6.11 13.54
CA LYS A 237 30.43 5.75 12.55
C LYS A 237 31.63 5.05 13.21
N LEU A 238 31.62 3.72 13.28
CA LEU A 238 32.82 2.91 13.54
C LEU A 238 33.84 3.12 12.41
N ALA A 239 34.92 3.84 12.68
CA ALA A 239 35.85 4.34 11.68
C ALA A 239 37.29 3.84 11.85
N SER A 240 37.52 2.54 11.68
CA SER A 240 38.88 1.97 11.56
C SER A 240 38.86 0.58 10.93
N GLY A 241 39.41 0.44 9.72
CA GLY A 241 39.96 -0.81 9.13
C GLY A 241 39.05 -2.03 8.91
N ASN A 242 37.91 -2.11 9.59
CA ASN A 242 37.20 -3.34 9.87
C ASN A 242 35.97 -3.49 8.95
N SER A 243 35.51 -4.71 8.80
CA SER A 243 34.34 -5.10 8.04
C SER A 243 33.30 -5.74 8.96
N ASP A 244 32.10 -5.19 8.92
CA ASP A 244 30.89 -5.78 9.51
C ASP A 244 30.05 -6.32 8.33
N ASN A 245 29.87 -7.64 8.28
CA ASN A 245 29.33 -8.38 7.15
C ASN A 245 28.19 -9.31 7.60
N PHE A 246 27.39 -9.78 6.63
CA PHE A 246 26.39 -10.85 6.82
C PHE A 246 25.44 -10.63 8.02
N PRO A 247 24.73 -9.49 8.09
CA PRO A 247 23.76 -9.26 9.16
C PRO A 247 22.53 -10.18 9.00
N SER A 248 22.00 -10.65 10.13
CA SER A 248 20.80 -11.48 10.23
C SER A 248 19.97 -11.06 11.44
N TRP A 249 18.66 -10.89 11.22
CA TRP A 249 17.71 -10.47 12.25
C TRP A 249 17.32 -11.63 13.17
N SER A 250 17.23 -11.34 14.47
CA SER A 250 16.61 -12.23 15.45
C SER A 250 15.08 -12.06 15.46
N PRO A 251 14.35 -13.06 16.00
CA PRO A 251 12.91 -12.93 16.28
C PRO A 251 12.56 -11.86 17.33
N ASP A 252 13.54 -11.34 18.09
CA ASP A 252 13.35 -10.37 19.17
C ASP A 252 13.96 -8.98 18.87
N GLY A 253 14.18 -8.66 17.59
CA GLY A 253 14.57 -7.30 17.14
C GLY A 253 16.03 -6.93 17.38
N ARG A 254 16.89 -7.93 17.59
CA ARG A 254 18.36 -7.82 17.62
C ARG A 254 18.96 -8.26 16.28
N ILE A 255 20.21 -7.91 16.05
CA ILE A 255 20.96 -8.21 14.83
C ILE A 255 22.17 -9.07 15.21
N ALA A 256 22.30 -10.27 14.64
CA ALA A 256 23.59 -10.96 14.57
C ALA A 256 24.35 -10.55 13.31
N PHE A 257 25.68 -10.49 13.36
CA PHE A 257 26.51 -10.16 12.20
C PHE A 257 27.95 -10.68 12.40
N ALA A 258 28.67 -10.91 11.31
CA ALA A 258 30.08 -11.25 11.35
C ALA A 258 30.93 -9.98 11.37
N SER A 259 31.90 -9.86 12.28
CA SER A 259 32.81 -8.72 12.33
C SER A 259 34.24 -9.14 12.55
N ASN A 260 35.17 -8.57 11.78
CA ASN A 260 36.60 -8.79 11.97
C ASN A 260 37.27 -7.84 12.98
N ARG A 261 36.48 -7.16 13.83
CA ARG A 261 36.96 -6.07 14.69
C ARG A 261 38.05 -6.44 15.71
N ASP A 262 38.14 -7.71 16.08
CA ASP A 262 39.15 -8.25 17.00
C ASP A 262 40.30 -8.98 16.28
N GLY A 263 40.26 -9.13 14.95
CA GLY A 263 41.36 -9.61 14.10
C GLY A 263 40.94 -10.61 13.02
N ASN A 264 40.18 -11.64 13.42
CA ASN A 264 39.46 -12.60 12.57
C ASN A 264 37.96 -12.28 12.59
N PHE A 265 37.19 -12.76 11.60
CA PHE A 265 35.73 -12.64 11.65
C PHE A 265 35.16 -13.50 12.77
N GLU A 266 34.28 -12.91 13.57
CA GLU A 266 33.59 -13.52 14.70
C GLU A 266 32.12 -13.10 14.68
N ILE A 267 31.22 -13.91 15.25
CA ILE A 267 29.80 -13.58 15.36
C ILE A 267 29.58 -12.62 16.54
N TYR A 268 28.93 -11.50 16.25
CA TYR A 268 28.44 -10.53 17.23
C TYR A 268 26.91 -10.50 17.21
N VAL A 269 26.33 -10.05 18.32
CA VAL A 269 24.92 -9.62 18.42
C VAL A 269 24.87 -8.20 18.98
N MET A 270 23.90 -7.40 18.52
CA MET A 270 23.58 -6.08 19.07
C MET A 270 22.08 -5.79 18.95
N ASP A 271 21.59 -4.80 19.69
CA ASP A 271 20.21 -4.31 19.55
C ASP A 271 20.03 -3.53 18.23
N SER A 272 18.79 -3.38 17.76
CA SER A 272 18.45 -2.65 16.53
C SER A 272 18.86 -1.18 16.51
N ASP A 273 19.05 -0.55 17.67
CA ASP A 273 19.56 0.82 17.81
C ASP A 273 21.11 0.91 17.85
N GLY A 274 21.80 -0.23 17.79
CA GLY A 274 23.25 -0.37 17.85
C GLY A 274 23.84 -0.49 19.27
N ASN A 275 23.01 -0.56 20.32
CA ASN A 275 23.46 -0.78 21.70
C ASN A 275 23.66 -2.28 22.02
N ASN A 276 24.12 -2.56 23.24
CA ASN A 276 24.27 -3.91 23.81
C ASN A 276 25.07 -4.92 22.95
N LEU A 277 26.06 -4.42 22.20
CA LEU A 277 27.01 -5.23 21.44
C LEU A 277 27.69 -6.31 22.32
N GLN A 278 27.51 -7.57 21.94
CA GLN A 278 28.12 -8.76 22.53
C GLN A 278 28.82 -9.59 21.45
N ARG A 279 30.01 -10.13 21.76
CA ARG A 279 30.70 -11.15 20.93
C ARG A 279 30.23 -12.53 21.39
N LEU A 280 29.92 -13.43 20.46
CA LEU A 280 29.44 -14.80 20.74
C LEU A 280 30.48 -15.89 20.46
N THR A 281 31.39 -15.66 19.51
CA THR A 281 32.48 -16.60 19.16
C THR A 281 33.85 -15.97 19.45
N ASP A 282 34.80 -16.78 19.96
CA ASP A 282 36.16 -16.34 20.28
C ASP A 282 37.17 -17.47 20.05
N HIS A 283 37.69 -17.59 18.82
CA HIS A 283 38.70 -18.59 18.46
C HIS A 283 39.49 -18.26 17.18
N GLU A 284 40.56 -19.00 16.87
CA GLU A 284 41.48 -18.70 15.74
C GLU A 284 40.89 -18.88 14.33
N ALA A 285 39.68 -19.46 14.19
CA ALA A 285 38.99 -19.60 12.91
C ALA A 285 38.11 -18.38 12.60
N SER A 286 37.62 -18.26 11.37
CA SER A 286 36.78 -17.12 10.96
C SER A 286 35.32 -17.52 10.81
N ASP A 287 34.44 -16.93 11.62
CA ASP A 287 33.01 -17.18 11.64
C ASP A 287 32.21 -16.15 10.84
N ASN A 288 31.35 -16.65 9.96
CA ASN A 288 30.62 -15.88 8.95
C ASN A 288 29.18 -16.38 8.82
N PHE A 289 28.35 -15.66 8.04
CA PHE A 289 26.97 -16.04 7.71
C PHE A 289 26.13 -16.53 8.92
N PRO A 290 25.96 -15.73 9.98
CA PRO A 290 25.01 -16.05 11.03
C PRO A 290 23.58 -16.08 10.47
N SER A 291 22.77 -17.02 10.96
CA SER A 291 21.35 -17.17 10.70
C SER A 291 20.65 -17.51 12.02
N TRP A 292 19.49 -16.93 12.29
CA TRP A 292 18.71 -17.15 13.51
C TRP A 292 17.60 -18.18 13.34
N SER A 293 17.27 -18.85 14.44
CA SER A 293 16.03 -19.63 14.58
C SER A 293 15.03 -18.92 15.50
N PRO A 294 13.72 -19.26 15.41
CA PRO A 294 12.68 -18.76 16.30
C PRO A 294 12.96 -18.96 17.80
N ASP A 295 13.68 -20.02 18.18
CA ASP A 295 14.02 -20.32 19.59
C ASP A 295 15.34 -19.70 20.07
N GLY A 296 15.94 -18.82 19.26
CA GLY A 296 17.12 -18.05 19.62
C GLY A 296 18.46 -18.77 19.44
N ARG A 297 18.50 -19.96 18.83
CA ARG A 297 19.77 -20.55 18.38
C ARG A 297 20.27 -19.83 17.12
N ILE A 298 21.59 -19.79 16.94
CA ILE A 298 22.25 -19.22 15.78
C ILE A 298 23.02 -20.32 15.05
N ALA A 299 22.74 -20.52 13.76
CA ALA A 299 23.58 -21.28 12.84
C ALA A 299 24.59 -20.34 12.18
N PHE A 300 25.83 -20.78 11.97
CA PHE A 300 26.88 -19.98 11.33
C PHE A 300 27.94 -20.86 10.65
N GLU A 301 28.77 -20.24 9.83
CA GLU A 301 29.83 -20.87 9.04
C GLU A 301 31.20 -20.59 9.64
N THR A 302 31.94 -21.64 10.02
CA THR A 302 33.33 -21.53 10.48
C THR A 302 34.29 -21.93 9.36
N LEU A 303 35.20 -21.02 8.98
CA LEU A 303 36.30 -21.29 8.06
C LEU A 303 37.55 -21.76 8.82
N ILE A 304 37.84 -23.06 8.75
CA ILE A 304 39.04 -23.70 9.32
C ILE A 304 40.06 -23.91 8.20
N GLY A 305 41.02 -22.99 8.10
CA GLY A 305 42.09 -23.01 7.09
C GLY A 305 41.57 -22.72 5.67
N THR A 306 41.14 -23.77 4.96
CA THR A 306 40.50 -23.67 3.63
C THR A 306 39.18 -24.44 3.53
N ASN A 307 38.69 -25.00 4.65
CA ASN A 307 37.46 -25.76 4.70
C ASN A 307 36.39 -25.02 5.52
N TYR A 308 35.19 -24.94 4.95
CA TYR A 308 34.00 -24.43 5.63
C TYR A 308 33.22 -25.59 6.29
N ALA A 309 32.63 -25.33 7.44
CA ALA A 309 31.66 -26.20 8.09
C ALA A 309 30.63 -25.35 8.87
N ILE A 310 29.43 -25.90 9.06
CA ILE A 310 28.32 -25.22 9.73
C ILE A 310 28.24 -25.66 11.19
N TYR A 311 28.10 -24.66 12.05
CA TYR A 311 27.99 -24.77 13.50
C TYR A 311 26.64 -24.20 13.97
N VAL A 312 26.14 -24.69 15.10
CA VAL A 312 24.96 -24.12 15.80
C VAL A 312 25.30 -23.88 17.27
N MET A 313 24.83 -22.75 17.82
CA MET A 313 25.03 -22.37 19.23
C MET A 313 23.80 -21.67 19.84
N GLY A 314 23.78 -21.54 21.16
CA GLY A 314 22.86 -20.66 21.90
C GLY A 314 23.43 -19.27 22.16
N LEU A 315 22.59 -18.37 22.70
CA LEU A 315 22.93 -16.95 22.98
C LEU A 315 23.90 -16.73 24.15
N ASP A 316 24.18 -17.77 24.91
CA ASP A 316 25.23 -17.78 25.93
C ASP A 316 26.64 -17.92 25.34
N GLY A 317 26.77 -18.12 24.01
CA GLY A 317 28.03 -18.49 23.35
C GLY A 317 28.48 -19.92 23.71
N GLY A 318 27.57 -20.73 24.26
CA GLY A 318 27.89 -22.02 24.87
C GLY A 318 28.21 -23.11 23.85
N SER A 319 29.50 -23.39 23.66
CA SER A 319 30.03 -24.58 22.98
C SER A 319 29.39 -24.93 21.62
N PRO A 320 29.65 -24.14 20.56
CA PRO A 320 29.09 -24.37 19.23
C PRO A 320 29.29 -25.81 18.70
N GLN A 321 28.21 -26.43 18.22
CA GLN A 321 28.21 -27.80 17.70
C GLN A 321 28.40 -27.81 16.18
N ASN A 322 29.48 -28.42 15.69
CA ASN A 322 29.69 -28.66 14.26
C ASN A 322 28.73 -29.76 13.75
N LEU A 323 27.83 -29.39 12.84
CA LEU A 323 26.87 -30.32 12.22
C LEU A 323 27.45 -30.98 10.97
N THR A 324 28.13 -30.22 10.12
CA THR A 324 28.60 -30.69 8.79
C THR A 324 30.01 -31.26 8.80
N ARG A 325 30.48 -31.82 9.92
CA ARG A 325 31.84 -32.40 10.09
C ARG A 325 32.18 -33.52 9.09
N HIS A 326 31.16 -34.08 8.43
CA HIS A 326 31.28 -35.11 7.40
C HIS A 326 31.09 -34.58 5.96
N VAL A 327 30.74 -33.29 5.81
CA VAL A 327 30.42 -32.63 4.53
C VAL A 327 31.32 -31.40 4.35
N PRO A 328 32.54 -31.58 3.79
CA PRO A 328 33.53 -30.52 3.69
C PRO A 328 33.11 -29.45 2.66
N GLY A 329 33.21 -28.18 3.03
CA GLY A 329 32.82 -27.06 2.17
C GLY A 329 31.32 -26.73 2.21
N ALA A 330 30.59 -27.25 3.20
CA ALA A 330 29.26 -26.77 3.57
C ALA A 330 29.34 -25.33 4.10
N ARG A 331 28.50 -24.44 3.58
CA ARG A 331 28.62 -22.98 3.75
C ARG A 331 27.27 -22.27 3.61
N HIS A 332 27.23 -20.99 4.03
CA HIS A 332 26.06 -20.11 3.98
C HIS A 332 24.78 -20.75 4.59
N PRO A 333 24.74 -21.08 5.89
CA PRO A 333 23.56 -21.69 6.51
C PRO A 333 22.36 -20.74 6.54
N SER A 334 21.16 -21.29 6.36
CA SER A 334 19.88 -20.63 6.62
C SER A 334 18.98 -21.56 7.42
N LEU A 335 18.58 -21.13 8.62
CA LEU A 335 17.61 -21.83 9.46
C LEU A 335 16.18 -21.62 8.91
N SER A 336 15.35 -22.66 9.01
CA SER A 336 13.93 -22.58 8.64
C SER A 336 13.11 -21.77 9.64
N ALA A 337 11.97 -21.22 9.20
CA ALA A 337 11.09 -20.38 10.00
C ALA A 337 10.41 -21.09 11.19
N ASP A 338 10.53 -22.41 11.29
CA ASP A 338 10.11 -23.23 12.44
C ASP A 338 11.29 -23.64 13.37
N GLY A 339 12.53 -23.30 13.00
CA GLY A 339 13.75 -23.66 13.72
C GLY A 339 14.14 -25.14 13.65
N GLN A 340 13.50 -25.96 12.82
CA GLN A 340 13.71 -27.42 12.78
C GLN A 340 14.74 -27.88 11.75
N ARG A 341 14.98 -27.11 10.67
CA ARG A 341 15.89 -27.46 9.57
C ARG A 341 16.90 -26.36 9.25
N ILE A 342 17.97 -26.74 8.58
CA ILE A 342 19.00 -25.86 8.03
C ILE A 342 19.15 -26.19 6.54
N ALA A 343 18.94 -25.20 5.68
CA ALA A 343 19.35 -25.22 4.28
C ALA A 343 20.77 -24.63 4.15
N PHE A 344 21.60 -25.19 3.28
CA PHE A 344 22.97 -24.75 3.08
C PHE A 344 23.53 -25.14 1.70
N ALA A 345 24.58 -24.44 1.26
CA ALA A 345 25.26 -24.77 0.01
C ALA A 345 26.46 -25.70 0.25
N VAL A 346 26.64 -26.69 -0.63
CA VAL A 346 27.81 -27.60 -0.65
C VAL A 346 28.47 -27.50 -2.03
N ARG A 347 29.81 -27.53 -2.09
CA ARG A 347 30.52 -27.49 -3.38
C ARG A 347 30.62 -28.88 -4.00
N GLU A 348 30.05 -29.04 -5.18
CA GLU A 348 30.04 -30.30 -5.91
C GLU A 348 30.69 -30.09 -7.30
N GLY A 349 31.94 -30.56 -7.42
CA GLY A 349 32.79 -30.26 -8.58
C GLY A 349 33.09 -28.76 -8.70
N GLU A 350 32.69 -28.16 -9.81
CA GLU A 350 32.77 -26.72 -10.07
C GLU A 350 31.47 -25.96 -9.70
N SER A 351 30.40 -26.69 -9.34
CA SER A 351 29.09 -26.12 -8.98
C SER A 351 28.88 -26.07 -7.46
N TYR A 352 27.73 -25.52 -7.05
CA TYR A 352 27.20 -25.66 -5.69
C TYR A 352 25.79 -26.20 -5.75
N ALA A 353 25.54 -27.25 -4.99
CA ALA A 353 24.22 -27.82 -4.77
C ALA A 353 23.67 -27.34 -3.42
N ILE A 354 22.34 -27.32 -3.27
CA ILE A 354 21.71 -27.04 -1.98
C ILE A 354 21.48 -28.37 -1.24
N ARG A 355 21.72 -28.37 0.06
CA ARG A 355 21.45 -29.49 0.95
C ARG A 355 20.58 -28.97 2.09
N VAL A 356 19.64 -29.80 2.54
CA VAL A 356 18.81 -29.51 3.71
C VAL A 356 19.06 -30.61 4.74
N MET A 357 19.16 -30.26 6.01
CA MET A 357 19.25 -31.20 7.13
C MET A 357 18.42 -30.73 8.30
N ASN A 358 18.06 -31.62 9.22
CA ASN A 358 17.51 -31.22 10.52
C ASN A 358 18.54 -30.45 11.34
N VAL A 359 18.06 -29.60 12.25
CA VAL A 359 18.88 -28.69 13.06
C VAL A 359 19.80 -29.40 14.08
N ASP A 360 19.63 -30.70 14.28
CA ASP A 360 20.53 -31.56 15.06
C ASP A 360 21.65 -32.22 14.21
N GLY A 361 21.59 -32.05 12.88
CA GLY A 361 22.50 -32.65 11.90
C GLY A 361 22.02 -34.00 11.34
N SER A 362 20.78 -34.42 11.63
CA SER A 362 20.15 -35.62 11.03
C SER A 362 19.48 -35.32 9.68
N ASP A 363 19.03 -36.38 8.99
CA ASP A 363 18.15 -36.33 7.81
C ASP A 363 18.61 -35.37 6.70
N MET A 364 19.76 -35.68 6.08
CA MET A 364 20.38 -34.82 5.07
C MET A 364 19.92 -35.17 3.65
N ILE A 365 19.19 -34.25 3.03
CA ILE A 365 18.53 -34.42 1.73
C ILE A 365 19.19 -33.51 0.68
N GLY A 366 19.28 -34.00 -0.57
CA GLY A 366 19.79 -33.24 -1.73
C GLY A 366 18.69 -32.74 -2.67
N THR A 367 18.92 -31.58 -3.28
CA THR A 367 18.03 -30.96 -4.28
C THR A 367 18.19 -31.50 -5.72
N ASP A 368 19.02 -32.52 -5.91
CA ASP A 368 19.56 -32.92 -7.22
C ASP A 368 19.28 -34.40 -7.54
N ASP A 369 18.50 -35.08 -6.69
CA ASP A 369 18.23 -36.53 -6.78
C ASP A 369 17.04 -36.81 -7.73
N ASP A 370 17.16 -36.33 -8.97
CA ASP A 370 16.22 -36.62 -10.07
C ASP A 370 16.15 -38.14 -10.29
N GLY A 371 14.98 -38.73 -10.05
CA GLY A 371 14.81 -40.17 -9.83
C GLY A 371 15.33 -41.08 -10.95
N GLY A 372 16.45 -41.76 -10.67
CA GLY A 372 16.89 -42.97 -11.39
C GLY A 372 16.49 -44.23 -10.62
N THR A 373 15.89 -45.21 -11.31
CA THR A 373 15.46 -46.48 -10.68
C THR A 373 16.63 -47.38 -10.28
N ASP A 374 16.45 -48.20 -9.25
CA ASP A 374 16.30 -49.67 -9.41
C ASP A 374 15.91 -50.33 -8.06
N ASP A 375 15.43 -51.58 -8.13
CA ASP A 375 14.78 -52.35 -7.05
C ASP A 375 15.50 -52.36 -5.68
N ASP A 376 14.76 -52.17 -4.57
CA ASP A 376 14.28 -53.32 -3.78
C ASP A 376 13.12 -52.94 -2.83
N GLY A 377 12.18 -53.87 -2.57
CA GLY A 377 10.86 -53.53 -2.02
C GLY A 377 10.72 -53.56 -0.49
N GLY A 378 9.99 -52.59 0.06
CA GLY A 378 9.48 -52.59 1.43
C GLY A 378 8.14 -51.85 1.52
N THR A 379 7.09 -52.53 1.97
CA THR A 379 5.77 -51.92 2.22
C THR A 379 5.73 -51.32 3.64
N ASP A 380 5.35 -50.06 3.75
CA ASP A 380 4.53 -49.56 4.87
C ASP A 380 3.57 -48.48 4.30
N ASP A 381 2.38 -48.40 4.88
CA ASP A 381 1.18 -47.73 4.33
C ASP A 381 0.79 -46.55 5.24
N ASP A 382 1.48 -45.42 5.08
CA ASP A 382 1.20 -44.15 5.75
C ASP A 382 0.96 -43.06 4.68
N GLY A 383 -0.29 -42.61 4.54
CA GLY A 383 -0.73 -41.72 3.48
C GLY A 383 -0.28 -40.27 3.65
N GLY A 384 0.91 -39.94 3.17
CA GLY A 384 1.29 -38.56 2.86
C GLY A 384 0.47 -38.04 1.67
N THR A 385 -0.10 -36.84 1.79
CA THR A 385 -0.84 -36.18 0.71
C THR A 385 0.11 -35.69 -0.39
N ASP A 386 -0.21 -35.97 -1.65
CA ASP A 386 0.68 -35.74 -2.80
C ASP A 386 1.00 -34.25 -3.05
N ASP A 387 2.28 -33.95 -3.31
CA ASP A 387 2.79 -32.59 -3.53
C ASP A 387 2.46 -32.04 -4.94
N ASP A 388 1.93 -32.89 -5.83
CA ASP A 388 1.48 -32.57 -7.20
C ASP A 388 0.47 -31.39 -7.28
N GLY A 389 -0.16 -31.04 -6.17
CA GLY A 389 -1.05 -29.89 -6.06
C GLY A 389 -0.34 -28.53 -5.91
N ALA A 390 0.84 -28.49 -5.27
CA ALA A 390 1.41 -27.28 -4.68
C ALA A 390 2.07 -26.33 -5.69
N VAL A 391 2.60 -26.83 -6.81
CA VAL A 391 3.19 -26.00 -7.87
C VAL A 391 2.45 -26.24 -9.19
N SER A 392 2.17 -25.16 -9.93
CA SER A 392 1.52 -25.23 -11.23
C SER A 392 2.33 -24.47 -12.28
N LEU A 393 2.59 -25.10 -13.42
CA LEU A 393 3.23 -24.46 -14.58
C LEU A 393 2.16 -23.78 -15.43
N LEU A 394 2.33 -22.48 -15.69
CA LEU A 394 1.43 -21.68 -16.52
C LEU A 394 1.79 -21.80 -18.01
N PRO A 395 0.85 -21.49 -18.92
CA PRO A 395 1.18 -21.15 -20.30
C PRO A 395 2.32 -20.13 -20.36
N GLY A 396 3.28 -20.35 -21.27
CA GLY A 396 4.51 -19.54 -21.35
C GLY A 396 5.64 -19.96 -20.40
N GLY A 397 5.39 -20.84 -19.41
CA GLY A 397 6.42 -21.50 -18.61
C GLY A 397 6.79 -20.83 -17.28
N ALA A 398 6.07 -19.80 -16.84
CA ALA A 398 6.17 -19.31 -15.47
C ALA A 398 5.53 -20.32 -14.49
N SER A 399 6.01 -20.38 -13.25
CA SER A 399 5.42 -21.21 -12.18
C SER A 399 4.58 -20.39 -11.21
N MET A 400 3.62 -21.04 -10.56
CA MET A 400 2.79 -20.48 -9.49
C MET A 400 2.68 -21.48 -8.34
N GLU A 401 3.04 -21.04 -7.13
CA GLU A 401 2.92 -21.80 -5.89
C GLU A 401 1.52 -21.61 -5.25
N PHE A 402 1.00 -22.67 -4.66
CA PHE A 402 -0.29 -22.73 -3.97
C PHE A 402 -0.15 -23.32 -2.56
N VAL A 403 -1.01 -22.86 -1.66
CA VAL A 403 -1.18 -23.38 -0.30
C VAL A 403 -2.50 -24.16 -0.25
N TRP A 404 -2.49 -25.35 0.35
CA TRP A 404 -3.72 -26.10 0.63
C TRP A 404 -4.49 -25.45 1.79
N ILE A 405 -5.77 -25.18 1.57
CA ILE A 405 -6.68 -24.57 2.54
C ILE A 405 -7.73 -25.62 2.92
N GLU A 406 -7.67 -26.13 4.15
CA GLU A 406 -8.59 -27.15 4.66
C GLU A 406 -10.04 -26.64 4.77
N PRO A 407 -11.06 -27.47 4.48
CA PRO A 407 -12.45 -27.09 4.68
C PRO A 407 -12.75 -26.87 6.17
N GLY A 408 -13.69 -25.98 6.47
CA GLY A 408 -13.96 -25.60 7.85
C GLY A 408 -15.01 -24.51 8.00
N VAL A 409 -15.16 -24.03 9.24
CA VAL A 409 -16.19 -23.07 9.64
C VAL A 409 -15.52 -21.89 10.34
N PHE A 410 -15.89 -20.68 9.95
CA PHE A 410 -15.42 -19.45 10.58
C PHE A 410 -16.54 -18.42 10.76
N GLN A 411 -16.26 -17.37 11.52
CA GLN A 411 -17.11 -16.18 11.58
C GLN A 411 -16.54 -15.13 10.62
N MET A 412 -17.37 -14.68 9.68
CA MET A 412 -17.05 -13.72 8.63
C MET A 412 -17.52 -12.32 9.03
N GLY A 413 -16.72 -11.28 8.75
CA GLY A 413 -17.03 -9.87 9.03
C GLY A 413 -16.53 -9.33 10.38
N SER A 414 -17.09 -8.20 10.81
CA SER A 414 -16.66 -7.44 11.99
C SER A 414 -17.77 -6.55 12.56
N GLU A 415 -18.02 -6.66 13.88
CA GLU A 415 -18.83 -5.72 14.67
C GLU A 415 -18.06 -4.45 15.09
N ARG A 416 -16.78 -4.32 14.69
CA ARG A 416 -15.89 -3.19 15.00
C ARG A 416 -15.40 -2.45 13.76
N GLY A 417 -15.85 -2.86 12.58
CA GLY A 417 -15.45 -2.31 11.29
C GLY A 417 -16.42 -1.25 10.76
N ARG A 418 -16.51 -1.17 9.44
CA ARG A 418 -17.57 -0.45 8.72
C ARG A 418 -18.88 -1.24 8.78
N SER A 419 -20.01 -0.57 8.51
CA SER A 419 -21.33 -1.20 8.51
C SER A 419 -21.50 -2.33 7.50
N ASP A 420 -20.82 -2.25 6.36
CA ASP A 420 -20.83 -3.28 5.31
C ASP A 420 -19.99 -4.53 5.65
N GLU A 421 -19.24 -4.49 6.76
CA GLU A 421 -18.57 -5.65 7.37
C GLU A 421 -19.46 -6.37 8.40
N SER A 422 -20.67 -5.87 8.66
CA SER A 422 -21.60 -6.38 9.68
C SER A 422 -22.90 -6.93 9.03
N PRO A 423 -23.64 -7.85 9.67
CA PRO A 423 -23.31 -8.54 10.92
C PRO A 423 -22.22 -9.59 10.73
N VAL A 424 -21.53 -9.90 11.83
CA VAL A 424 -20.71 -11.12 11.91
C VAL A 424 -21.62 -12.34 11.79
N HIS A 425 -21.28 -13.25 10.87
CA HIS A 425 -22.07 -14.44 10.57
C HIS A 425 -21.20 -15.68 10.35
N GLU A 426 -21.76 -16.86 10.64
CA GLU A 426 -21.07 -18.14 10.44
C GLU A 426 -21.08 -18.53 8.96
N VAL A 427 -19.90 -18.90 8.44
CA VAL A 427 -19.72 -19.44 7.09
C VAL A 427 -18.95 -20.76 7.16
N GLU A 428 -19.42 -21.74 6.40
CA GLU A 428 -18.81 -23.05 6.17
C GLU A 428 -18.27 -23.12 4.74
N ILE A 429 -16.97 -23.37 4.63
CA ILE A 429 -16.26 -23.75 3.41
C ILE A 429 -16.28 -25.29 3.37
N SER A 430 -17.11 -25.88 2.50
CA SER A 430 -17.43 -27.32 2.56
C SER A 430 -16.40 -28.22 1.86
N ARG A 431 -15.52 -27.65 1.04
CA ARG A 431 -14.42 -28.34 0.34
C ARG A 431 -13.12 -27.57 0.51
N GLY A 432 -12.01 -28.30 0.69
CA GLY A 432 -10.68 -27.69 0.65
C GLY A 432 -10.31 -27.23 -0.76
N PHE A 433 -9.42 -26.26 -0.84
CA PHE A 433 -8.97 -25.67 -2.10
C PHE A 433 -7.50 -25.25 -2.04
N TRP A 434 -6.88 -25.12 -3.21
CA TRP A 434 -5.52 -24.57 -3.34
C TRP A 434 -5.63 -23.07 -3.59
N LEU A 435 -5.03 -22.23 -2.75
CA LEU A 435 -4.99 -20.78 -2.96
C LEU A 435 -3.56 -20.33 -3.29
N GLY A 436 -3.40 -19.42 -4.26
CA GLY A 436 -2.11 -18.88 -4.64
C GLY A 436 -1.36 -18.33 -3.43
N LYS A 437 -0.13 -18.79 -3.21
CA LYS A 437 0.73 -18.42 -2.07
C LYS A 437 1.00 -16.91 -2.02
N PHE A 438 1.04 -16.31 -3.21
CA PHE A 438 1.29 -14.91 -3.50
C PHE A 438 0.16 -14.32 -4.36
N GLU A 439 0.15 -13.00 -4.50
CA GLU A 439 -0.53 -12.30 -5.58
C GLU A 439 0.06 -12.74 -6.94
N VAL A 440 -0.74 -12.71 -8.02
CA VAL A 440 -0.27 -13.05 -9.37
C VAL A 440 0.77 -12.03 -9.82
N THR A 441 1.97 -12.49 -10.19
CA THR A 441 3.08 -11.61 -10.54
C THR A 441 3.04 -11.07 -11.97
N GLN A 442 3.81 -10.03 -12.24
CA GLN A 442 4.00 -9.48 -13.59
C GLN A 442 4.53 -10.53 -14.59
N GLU A 443 5.42 -11.42 -14.16
CA GLU A 443 5.92 -12.53 -15.00
C GLU A 443 4.82 -13.56 -15.30
N GLN A 444 4.07 -13.99 -14.28
CA GLN A 444 2.96 -14.93 -14.43
C GLN A 444 1.87 -14.38 -15.36
N TRP A 445 1.46 -13.12 -15.17
CA TRP A 445 0.54 -12.43 -16.07
C TRP A 445 1.06 -12.40 -17.51
N LYS A 446 2.30 -11.94 -17.70
CA LYS A 446 2.91 -11.80 -19.02
C LYS A 446 3.05 -13.13 -19.76
N SER A 447 3.39 -14.22 -19.06
CA SER A 447 3.56 -15.55 -19.66
C SER A 447 2.28 -16.08 -20.35
N VAL A 448 1.11 -15.74 -19.80
CA VAL A 448 -0.21 -16.15 -20.30
C VAL A 448 -0.84 -15.10 -21.23
N MET A 449 -0.62 -13.82 -20.95
CA MET A 449 -1.30 -12.73 -21.66
C MET A 449 -0.54 -12.19 -22.88
N ASP A 450 0.80 -12.26 -22.87
CA ASP A 450 1.72 -11.54 -23.77
C ASP A 450 1.53 -10.01 -23.74
N GLU A 451 1.09 -9.48 -22.58
CA GLU A 451 0.79 -8.06 -22.37
C GLU A 451 1.37 -7.55 -21.04
N GLU A 452 1.71 -6.25 -21.00
CA GLU A 452 2.20 -5.53 -19.82
C GLU A 452 1.33 -4.28 -19.56
N PRO A 453 0.10 -4.39 -19.00
CA PRO A 453 -0.81 -3.25 -18.82
C PRO A 453 -0.24 -2.08 -18.00
N TRP A 454 0.72 -2.35 -17.13
CA TRP A 454 1.45 -1.37 -16.33
C TRP A 454 2.55 -0.60 -17.10
N ALA A 455 2.87 -0.98 -18.35
CA ALA A 455 3.91 -0.34 -19.14
C ALA A 455 3.67 1.18 -19.31
N GLY A 456 4.66 1.98 -18.95
CA GLY A 456 4.59 3.45 -19.00
C GLY A 456 3.99 4.14 -17.77
N TRP A 457 3.50 3.39 -16.78
CA TRP A 457 3.06 3.96 -15.49
C TRP A 457 4.26 4.17 -14.57
N ALA A 458 4.70 5.42 -14.39
CA ALA A 458 5.89 5.75 -13.58
C ALA A 458 5.78 5.43 -12.07
N ILE A 459 4.63 4.93 -11.61
CA ILE A 459 4.33 4.46 -10.25
C ILE A 459 4.36 2.92 -10.13
N VAL A 460 4.52 2.20 -11.25
CA VAL A 460 4.65 0.74 -11.27
C VAL A 460 6.01 0.38 -11.83
N GLU A 461 6.89 -0.10 -10.97
CA GLU A 461 8.16 -0.68 -11.41
C GLU A 461 7.92 -2.00 -12.16
N SER A 462 8.64 -2.17 -13.27
CA SER A 462 8.55 -3.37 -14.11
C SER A 462 9.53 -4.43 -13.57
N ASN A 463 9.02 -5.32 -12.71
CA ASN A 463 9.77 -6.35 -12.02
C ASN A 463 8.99 -7.67 -12.10
N PRO A 464 9.58 -8.78 -12.59
CA PRO A 464 8.97 -10.12 -12.62
C PRO A 464 8.23 -10.54 -11.34
N LEU A 465 8.72 -10.13 -10.16
CA LEU A 465 8.22 -10.51 -8.84
C LEU A 465 7.22 -9.51 -8.22
N HIS A 466 6.97 -8.36 -8.85
CA HIS A 466 5.89 -7.45 -8.41
C HIS A 466 4.53 -8.03 -8.83
N PRO A 467 3.42 -7.71 -8.12
CA PRO A 467 2.09 -8.11 -8.55
C PRO A 467 1.70 -7.46 -9.88
N ALA A 468 0.92 -8.18 -10.67
CA ALA A 468 0.28 -7.67 -11.87
C ALA A 468 -0.83 -6.67 -11.48
N VAL A 469 -0.69 -5.43 -11.94
CA VAL A 469 -1.61 -4.31 -11.66
C VAL A 469 -1.97 -3.57 -12.93
N ILE A 470 -2.86 -2.57 -12.85
CA ILE A 470 -3.50 -1.92 -14.02
C ILE A 470 -4.37 -2.94 -14.80
N ILE A 471 -4.78 -4.03 -14.15
CA ILE A 471 -5.66 -5.07 -14.71
C ILE A 471 -7.11 -4.87 -14.26
N SER A 472 -8.05 -5.00 -15.19
CA SER A 472 -9.49 -4.96 -14.91
C SER A 472 -10.04 -6.36 -14.58
N TRP A 473 -11.25 -6.43 -14.01
CA TRP A 473 -11.86 -7.72 -13.64
C TRP A 473 -12.12 -8.60 -14.87
N ASP A 474 -12.52 -7.99 -15.99
CA ASP A 474 -12.78 -8.71 -17.25
C ASP A 474 -11.49 -9.26 -17.88
N GLU A 475 -10.37 -8.53 -17.78
CA GLU A 475 -9.04 -9.02 -18.21
C GLU A 475 -8.55 -10.18 -17.33
N VAL A 476 -8.83 -10.13 -16.03
CA VAL A 476 -8.56 -11.22 -15.08
C VAL A 476 -9.36 -12.48 -15.44
N GLN A 477 -10.60 -12.37 -15.91
CA GLN A 477 -11.35 -13.52 -16.41
C GLN A 477 -10.72 -14.11 -17.69
N GLU A 478 -10.18 -13.29 -18.59
CA GLU A 478 -9.47 -13.79 -19.80
C GLU A 478 -8.15 -14.50 -19.43
N PHE A 479 -7.39 -13.96 -18.47
CA PHE A 479 -6.20 -14.62 -17.91
C PHE A 479 -6.54 -16.01 -17.35
N ILE A 480 -7.57 -16.10 -16.49
CA ILE A 480 -8.08 -17.36 -15.95
C ILE A 480 -8.55 -18.32 -17.06
N ARG A 481 -9.26 -17.80 -18.07
CA ARG A 481 -9.75 -18.57 -19.21
C ARG A 481 -8.60 -19.25 -19.95
N ARG A 482 -7.51 -18.52 -20.24
CA ARG A 482 -6.32 -19.06 -20.94
C ARG A 482 -5.60 -20.14 -20.15
N ILE A 483 -5.42 -20.00 -18.83
CA ILE A 483 -4.79 -21.03 -18.00
C ILE A 483 -5.63 -22.32 -18.03
N ASN A 484 -6.96 -22.19 -18.00
CA ASN A 484 -7.90 -23.31 -18.11
C ASN A 484 -7.94 -23.96 -19.51
N GLU A 485 -7.45 -23.32 -20.58
CA GLU A 485 -7.38 -23.95 -21.92
C GLU A 485 -6.36 -25.10 -21.96
N ASP A 486 -5.20 -24.93 -21.31
CA ASP A 486 -4.14 -25.95 -21.25
C ASP A 486 -4.29 -26.88 -20.03
N ALA A 487 -4.75 -26.37 -18.89
CA ALA A 487 -4.76 -27.11 -17.62
C ALA A 487 -6.09 -27.83 -17.29
N GLY A 488 -7.18 -27.54 -18.01
CA GLY A 488 -8.50 -28.15 -17.82
C GLY A 488 -9.60 -27.13 -17.51
N GLU A 489 -10.78 -27.32 -18.10
CA GLU A 489 -11.89 -26.37 -18.04
C GLU A 489 -12.39 -26.17 -16.59
N GLY A 490 -12.15 -24.97 -16.04
CA GLY A 490 -12.62 -24.56 -14.72
C GLY A 490 -11.71 -24.91 -13.53
N LEU A 491 -10.50 -25.43 -13.77
CA LEU A 491 -9.55 -25.76 -12.69
C LEU A 491 -9.12 -24.54 -11.87
N TYR A 492 -8.91 -23.39 -12.51
CA TYR A 492 -8.57 -22.12 -11.88
C TYR A 492 -9.73 -21.14 -11.94
N ARG A 493 -9.88 -20.34 -10.88
CA ARG A 493 -10.84 -19.22 -10.78
C ARG A 493 -10.36 -18.16 -9.78
N LEU A 494 -11.16 -17.12 -9.60
CA LEU A 494 -11.05 -16.28 -8.41
C LEU A 494 -11.58 -17.03 -7.16
N PRO A 495 -11.02 -16.78 -5.97
CA PRO A 495 -11.71 -17.09 -4.73
C PRO A 495 -13.00 -16.26 -4.62
N THR A 496 -13.97 -16.78 -3.89
CA THR A 496 -15.07 -15.97 -3.35
C THR A 496 -14.55 -15.06 -2.23
N GLU A 497 -15.32 -14.04 -1.86
CA GLU A 497 -15.00 -13.17 -0.72
C GLU A 497 -14.89 -13.97 0.60
N ALA A 498 -15.69 -15.03 0.73
CA ALA A 498 -15.69 -15.91 1.90
C ALA A 498 -14.47 -16.82 1.97
N GLU A 499 -14.12 -17.49 0.85
CA GLU A 499 -12.87 -18.25 0.75
C GLU A 499 -11.66 -17.36 1.00
N TRP A 500 -11.68 -16.14 0.47
CA TRP A 500 -10.64 -15.14 0.71
C TRP A 500 -10.56 -14.73 2.18
N GLU A 501 -11.68 -14.41 2.86
CA GLU A 501 -11.64 -14.00 4.28
C GLU A 501 -11.20 -15.16 5.19
N TYR A 502 -11.68 -16.36 4.90
CA TYR A 502 -11.30 -17.59 5.61
C TYR A 502 -9.78 -17.83 5.52
N ALA A 503 -9.25 -17.83 4.29
CA ALA A 503 -7.84 -18.01 4.02
C ALA A 503 -6.99 -16.88 4.59
N CYS A 504 -7.43 -15.62 4.48
CA CYS A 504 -6.79 -14.44 5.08
C CYS A 504 -6.65 -14.60 6.60
N ARG A 505 -7.73 -14.97 7.30
CA ARG A 505 -7.77 -15.11 8.75
C ARG A 505 -6.94 -16.26 9.30
N ALA A 506 -6.75 -17.34 8.53
CA ALA A 506 -6.01 -18.54 8.93
C ALA A 506 -6.39 -19.05 10.34
N GLY A 507 -7.69 -19.23 10.58
CA GLY A 507 -8.26 -19.68 11.86
C GLY A 507 -8.43 -18.61 12.94
N THR A 508 -7.94 -17.38 12.74
CA THR A 508 -8.09 -16.29 13.73
C THR A 508 -9.42 -15.53 13.63
N GLN A 509 -9.75 -14.77 14.68
CA GLN A 509 -10.93 -13.91 14.77
C GLN A 509 -10.59 -12.46 15.17
N THR A 510 -9.32 -12.10 15.03
CA THR A 510 -8.74 -10.79 15.31
C THR A 510 -8.80 -9.85 14.10
N ARG A 511 -8.37 -8.60 14.30
CA ARG A 511 -8.34 -7.54 13.27
C ARG A 511 -7.44 -7.90 12.08
N TRP A 512 -6.33 -8.59 12.35
CA TRP A 512 -5.42 -9.20 11.39
C TRP A 512 -5.17 -10.67 11.76
N SER A 513 -4.58 -11.44 10.85
CA SER A 513 -4.24 -12.86 11.05
C SER A 513 -3.15 -13.12 12.09
N PHE A 514 -2.34 -12.11 12.40
CA PHE A 514 -1.32 -12.13 13.46
C PHE A 514 -1.82 -11.55 14.79
N GLY A 515 -3.03 -10.98 14.85
CA GLY A 515 -3.64 -10.48 16.10
C GLY A 515 -4.38 -9.14 15.98
N ASP A 516 -4.58 -8.51 17.14
CA ASP A 516 -5.17 -7.16 17.29
C ASP A 516 -4.09 -6.06 17.48
N ASP A 517 -2.80 -6.43 17.57
CA ASP A 517 -1.68 -5.50 17.81
C ASP A 517 -1.19 -4.86 16.51
N GLU A 518 -1.38 -3.55 16.40
CA GLU A 518 -1.05 -2.76 15.21
C GLU A 518 0.47 -2.54 15.04
N SER A 519 1.28 -2.74 16.08
CA SER A 519 2.73 -2.58 16.01
C SER A 519 3.43 -3.69 15.20
N LEU A 520 2.78 -4.84 15.03
CA LEU A 520 3.26 -5.96 14.21
C LEU A 520 2.94 -5.78 12.71
N LEU A 521 2.00 -4.90 12.35
CA LEU A 521 1.55 -4.71 10.96
C LEU A 521 2.71 -4.45 9.96
N PRO A 522 3.78 -3.70 10.29
CA PRO A 522 4.93 -3.52 9.39
C PRO A 522 5.68 -4.80 9.01
N GLU A 523 5.53 -5.90 9.76
CA GLU A 523 6.18 -7.19 9.49
C GLU A 523 5.39 -8.03 8.47
N TYR A 524 4.05 -7.94 8.48
CA TYR A 524 3.12 -8.74 7.67
C TYR A 524 2.54 -8.02 6.45
N ALA A 525 2.69 -6.68 6.37
CA ALA A 525 2.05 -5.86 5.36
C ALA A 525 3.00 -4.87 4.66
N TRP A 526 2.78 -4.64 3.37
CA TRP A 526 3.12 -3.38 2.71
C TRP A 526 1.88 -2.47 2.72
N TYR A 527 1.94 -1.36 3.45
CA TYR A 527 0.81 -0.45 3.69
C TYR A 527 1.32 0.99 3.90
N TYR A 528 0.39 1.95 4.03
CA TYR A 528 0.76 3.39 4.08
C TYR A 528 1.77 3.75 5.19
N GLY A 529 1.84 2.98 6.27
CA GLY A 529 2.78 3.20 7.37
C GLY A 529 4.22 2.72 7.10
N ASN A 530 4.47 1.95 6.03
CA ASN A 530 5.81 1.46 5.69
C ASN A 530 6.15 1.43 4.17
N ASN A 531 5.24 1.87 3.30
CA ASN A 531 5.49 2.04 1.88
C ASN A 531 4.88 3.36 1.39
N TYR A 532 5.65 4.17 0.66
CA TYR A 532 5.18 5.44 0.13
C TYR A 532 4.32 5.22 -1.12
N PHE A 533 3.23 5.98 -1.25
CA PHE A 533 2.32 5.89 -2.39
C PHE A 533 3.03 6.05 -3.76
N THR A 534 4.12 6.82 -3.81
CA THR A 534 4.93 7.05 -5.01
C THR A 534 5.84 5.89 -5.41
N GLU A 535 6.05 4.90 -4.54
CA GLU A 535 6.93 3.75 -4.80
C GLU A 535 6.19 2.50 -5.29
N GLY A 536 4.86 2.55 -5.36
CA GLY A 536 4.05 1.46 -5.91
C GLY A 536 4.00 0.19 -5.04
N ALA A 537 3.55 -0.89 -5.66
CA ALA A 537 3.60 -2.24 -5.09
C ALA A 537 5.06 -2.75 -5.03
N LYS A 538 5.31 -3.71 -4.14
CA LYS A 538 6.61 -4.36 -3.94
C LYS A 538 6.59 -5.80 -4.44
N GLU A 539 7.75 -6.45 -4.41
CA GLU A 539 7.90 -7.89 -4.62
C GLU A 539 6.97 -8.66 -3.67
N VAL A 540 6.22 -9.60 -4.24
CA VAL A 540 5.35 -10.49 -3.48
C VAL A 540 6.19 -11.34 -2.52
N GLY A 541 5.66 -11.64 -1.34
CA GLY A 541 6.40 -12.39 -0.32
C GLY A 541 7.43 -11.57 0.47
N GLY A 542 7.54 -10.26 0.24
CA GLY A 542 8.46 -9.36 0.96
C GLY A 542 8.11 -9.08 2.44
N LYS A 543 7.24 -9.90 3.04
CA LYS A 543 6.67 -9.79 4.40
C LYS A 543 6.45 -11.16 5.02
N LEU A 544 6.15 -11.21 6.31
CA LEU A 544 5.74 -12.45 6.98
C LEU A 544 4.40 -12.95 6.44
N PRO A 545 4.24 -14.27 6.21
CA PRO A 545 2.96 -14.85 5.83
C PRO A 545 2.01 -14.93 7.04
N ASN A 546 0.72 -15.15 6.76
CA ASN A 546 -0.23 -15.53 7.79
C ASN A 546 0.02 -16.96 8.33
N PRO A 547 -0.66 -17.40 9.40
CA PRO A 547 -0.48 -18.73 10.00
C PRO A 547 -0.67 -19.97 9.08
N TRP A 548 -1.15 -19.82 7.84
CA TRP A 548 -1.24 -20.89 6.85
C TRP A 548 -0.21 -20.78 5.72
N GLY A 549 0.68 -19.79 5.73
CA GLY A 549 1.73 -19.63 4.71
C GLY A 549 1.34 -18.74 3.53
N LEU A 550 0.20 -18.03 3.60
CA LEU A 550 -0.23 -17.07 2.59
C LEU A 550 0.39 -15.69 2.85
N TYR A 551 1.06 -15.14 1.84
CA TYR A 551 1.74 -13.84 1.93
C TYR A 551 0.82 -12.70 1.48
N ASP A 552 1.15 -11.47 1.90
CA ASP A 552 0.55 -10.20 1.46
C ASP A 552 -0.98 -10.02 1.70
N MET A 553 -1.64 -10.97 2.38
CA MET A 553 -3.08 -10.95 2.74
C MET A 553 -3.56 -9.73 3.56
N HIS A 554 -2.65 -8.82 3.92
CA HIS A 554 -2.88 -7.58 4.67
C HIS A 554 -2.16 -6.38 4.02
N GLY A 555 -1.91 -6.36 2.72
CA GLY A 555 -1.19 -5.24 2.11
C GLY A 555 -0.96 -5.39 0.62
N ASN A 556 0.19 -4.88 0.19
CA ASN A 556 0.66 -4.83 -1.19
C ASN A 556 -0.39 -4.31 -2.19
N VAL A 557 -1.23 -5.14 -2.83
CA VAL A 557 -2.34 -4.66 -3.68
C VAL A 557 -3.70 -5.25 -3.33
N TRP A 558 -4.77 -4.51 -3.69
CA TRP A 558 -6.13 -5.01 -3.53
C TRP A 558 -6.34 -6.22 -4.44
N GLU A 559 -6.82 -7.32 -3.91
CA GLU A 559 -7.10 -8.52 -4.70
C GLU A 559 -8.56 -8.54 -5.18
N TRP A 560 -8.76 -8.72 -6.48
CA TRP A 560 -10.06 -9.06 -7.06
C TRP A 560 -10.56 -10.42 -6.55
N VAL A 561 -11.84 -10.50 -6.17
CA VAL A 561 -12.55 -11.77 -5.87
C VAL A 561 -13.76 -11.95 -6.81
N GLN A 562 -14.40 -13.12 -6.76
CA GLN A 562 -15.50 -13.48 -7.66
C GLN A 562 -16.77 -12.65 -7.42
N ASP A 563 -17.04 -12.27 -6.17
CA ASP A 563 -18.32 -11.75 -5.70
C ASP A 563 -18.69 -10.37 -6.29
N TRP A 564 -19.99 -10.17 -6.50
CA TRP A 564 -20.56 -8.84 -6.65
C TRP A 564 -20.60 -8.13 -5.29
N TYR A 565 -20.26 -6.85 -5.23
CA TYR A 565 -20.42 -6.08 -3.99
C TYR A 565 -21.88 -5.68 -3.78
N ASP A 566 -22.36 -5.95 -2.56
CA ASP A 566 -23.56 -5.37 -1.95
C ASP A 566 -23.23 -5.08 -0.46
N GLU A 567 -23.67 -3.92 0.03
CA GLU A 567 -23.41 -3.44 1.39
C GLU A 567 -24.24 -4.18 2.45
N ASP A 568 -25.42 -4.68 2.10
CA ASP A 568 -26.31 -5.40 3.03
C ASP A 568 -26.10 -6.94 2.97
N TYR A 569 -25.25 -7.47 2.09
CA TYR A 569 -25.18 -8.92 1.78
C TYR A 569 -25.01 -9.81 3.02
N TYR A 570 -24.14 -9.44 3.95
CA TYR A 570 -23.84 -10.21 5.17
C TYR A 570 -25.10 -10.46 6.03
N SER A 571 -26.13 -9.60 5.95
CA SER A 571 -27.41 -9.80 6.65
C SER A 571 -28.29 -10.91 6.04
N SER A 572 -27.97 -11.38 4.84
CA SER A 572 -28.71 -12.35 4.04
C SER A 572 -27.85 -13.48 3.44
N SER A 573 -26.57 -13.50 3.79
CA SER A 573 -25.56 -14.45 3.32
C SER A 573 -25.97 -15.90 3.62
N VAL A 574 -25.64 -16.81 2.70
CA VAL A 574 -25.87 -18.25 2.90
C VAL A 574 -24.71 -18.85 3.68
N ARG A 575 -25.01 -19.70 4.66
CA ARG A 575 -23.98 -20.28 5.54
C ARG A 575 -22.95 -21.13 4.77
N ASN A 576 -23.38 -21.92 3.79
CA ASN A 576 -22.52 -22.89 3.12
C ASN A 576 -22.09 -22.34 1.75
N ASP A 577 -20.78 -22.25 1.52
CA ASP A 577 -20.13 -21.85 0.26
C ASP A 577 -20.75 -20.60 -0.42
N PRO A 578 -20.93 -19.46 0.27
CA PRO A 578 -21.54 -18.26 -0.30
C PRO A 578 -20.77 -17.72 -1.50
N GLN A 579 -21.52 -17.32 -2.54
CA GLN A 579 -21.02 -16.86 -3.85
C GLN A 579 -21.34 -15.38 -4.11
N GLY A 580 -21.63 -14.63 -3.06
CA GLY A 580 -22.11 -13.25 -3.13
C GLY A 580 -23.57 -13.12 -3.60
N PRO A 581 -24.04 -11.89 -3.86
CA PRO A 581 -25.30 -11.61 -4.54
C PRO A 581 -25.18 -11.84 -6.05
N THR A 582 -26.30 -12.07 -6.73
CA THR A 582 -26.30 -12.40 -8.18
C THR A 582 -25.92 -11.24 -9.11
N SER A 583 -25.88 -10.02 -8.59
CA SER A 583 -25.61 -8.77 -9.32
C SER A 583 -25.27 -7.65 -8.35
N GLY A 584 -24.39 -6.72 -8.73
CA GLY A 584 -24.04 -5.54 -7.93
C GLY A 584 -23.55 -4.37 -8.80
N LEU A 585 -23.14 -3.27 -8.17
CA LEU A 585 -22.58 -2.11 -8.88
C LEU A 585 -21.12 -2.31 -9.32
N GLY A 586 -20.41 -3.24 -8.70
CA GLY A 586 -19.02 -3.58 -8.99
C GLY A 586 -18.66 -4.91 -8.34
N ARG A 587 -17.45 -5.40 -8.57
CA ARG A 587 -16.92 -6.61 -7.91
C ARG A 587 -16.23 -6.24 -6.62
N VAL A 588 -16.23 -7.16 -5.67
CA VAL A 588 -15.52 -7.02 -4.39
C VAL A 588 -14.01 -7.01 -4.62
N ILE A 589 -13.30 -6.24 -3.77
CA ILE A 589 -11.85 -6.27 -3.63
C ILE A 589 -11.44 -6.38 -2.15
N ARG A 590 -10.31 -7.04 -1.88
CA ARG A 590 -9.85 -7.48 -0.54
C ARG A 590 -8.35 -7.24 -0.31
N GLY A 591 -7.85 -7.40 0.92
CA GLY A 591 -6.42 -7.29 1.27
C GLY A 591 -5.93 -5.91 1.73
N GLY A 592 -6.47 -4.83 1.16
CA GLY A 592 -5.91 -3.48 1.34
C GLY A 592 -4.95 -3.15 0.21
N HIS A 593 -4.03 -2.20 0.40
CA HIS A 593 -2.87 -2.00 -0.48
C HIS A 593 -1.81 -1.10 0.17
N PHE A 594 -0.64 -1.00 -0.47
CA PHE A 594 0.52 -0.20 -0.04
C PHE A 594 0.23 1.27 0.31
N GLY A 595 -0.87 1.84 -0.16
CA GLY A 595 -1.23 3.25 0.03
C GLY A 595 -2.37 3.50 1.03
N HIS A 596 -2.78 2.50 1.81
CA HIS A 596 -3.99 2.58 2.63
C HIS A 596 -3.81 1.92 4.02
N ILE A 597 -4.35 2.53 5.08
CA ILE A 597 -4.13 2.08 6.48
C ILE A 597 -5.33 1.32 7.08
N ASP A 598 -6.56 1.81 6.97
CA ASP A 598 -7.72 1.15 7.58
C ASP A 598 -8.16 -0.14 6.88
N GLY A 599 -7.71 -0.33 5.62
CA GLY A 599 -8.21 -1.36 4.71
C GLY A 599 -7.47 -2.68 4.70
N VAL A 600 -6.40 -2.81 5.49
CA VAL A 600 -5.59 -4.04 5.56
C VAL A 600 -6.10 -5.06 6.59
N ARG A 601 -7.18 -4.74 7.29
CA ARG A 601 -7.84 -5.62 8.28
C ARG A 601 -8.51 -6.79 7.57
N SER A 602 -8.47 -8.00 8.14
CA SER A 602 -9.00 -9.23 7.51
C SER A 602 -10.45 -9.08 7.01
N ALA A 603 -11.28 -8.35 7.76
CA ALA A 603 -12.69 -8.14 7.44
C ALA A 603 -12.97 -7.04 6.40
N TYR A 604 -12.01 -6.15 6.07
CA TYR A 604 -12.32 -4.92 5.33
C TYR A 604 -12.73 -5.18 3.88
N ARG A 605 -13.93 -4.72 3.50
CA ARG A 605 -14.50 -4.89 2.17
C ARG A 605 -14.40 -3.58 1.37
N HIS A 606 -14.18 -3.69 0.06
CA HIS A 606 -14.43 -2.59 -0.86
C HIS A 606 -14.88 -3.10 -2.24
N LEU A 607 -15.10 -2.19 -3.18
CA LEU A 607 -15.60 -2.51 -4.52
C LEU A 607 -14.85 -1.72 -5.60
N ARG A 608 -14.78 -2.30 -6.78
CA ARG A 608 -14.35 -1.62 -8.02
C ARG A 608 -15.29 -1.97 -9.18
N PHE A 609 -15.46 -1.06 -10.12
CA PHE A 609 -16.20 -1.29 -11.35
C PHE A 609 -15.41 -2.24 -12.27
N LEU A 610 -16.09 -3.07 -13.07
CA LEU A 610 -15.45 -4.18 -13.80
C LEU A 610 -14.35 -3.71 -14.77
N ASP A 611 -14.54 -2.53 -15.38
CA ASP A 611 -13.60 -1.86 -16.29
C ASP A 611 -12.49 -1.06 -15.57
N SER A 612 -12.48 -1.04 -14.24
CA SER A 612 -11.59 -0.21 -13.44
C SER A 612 -10.20 -0.82 -13.34
N ARG A 613 -9.28 -0.34 -14.18
CA ARG A 613 -7.83 -0.59 -14.05
C ARG A 613 -7.21 0.33 -12.98
N SER A 614 -6.37 -0.22 -12.10
CA SER A 614 -5.69 0.54 -11.06
C SER A 614 -4.31 -0.04 -10.73
N TYR A 615 -3.33 0.82 -10.47
CA TYR A 615 -1.99 0.42 -10.00
C TYR A 615 -1.98 -0.04 -8.53
N THR A 616 -3.16 -0.06 -7.88
CA THR A 616 -3.34 -0.55 -6.51
C THR A 616 -4.22 -1.79 -6.41
N VAL A 617 -4.59 -2.39 -7.55
CA VAL A 617 -5.46 -3.58 -7.62
C VAL A 617 -4.78 -4.62 -8.52
N GLY A 618 -4.62 -5.84 -7.97
CA GLY A 618 -4.17 -7.05 -8.65
C GLY A 618 -5.11 -8.21 -8.36
N VAL A 619 -4.58 -9.43 -8.26
CA VAL A 619 -5.39 -10.66 -8.16
C VAL A 619 -4.60 -11.79 -7.51
N ARG A 620 -5.31 -12.75 -6.89
CA ARG A 620 -4.81 -14.06 -6.44
C ARG A 620 -5.73 -15.15 -7.01
N LEU A 621 -5.15 -16.27 -7.46
CA LEU A 621 -5.94 -17.38 -8.02
C LEU A 621 -6.27 -18.43 -6.96
N LEU A 622 -7.42 -19.07 -7.14
CA LEU A 622 -7.81 -20.32 -6.49
C LEU A 622 -7.80 -21.45 -7.53
N LYS A 623 -7.15 -22.56 -7.20
CA LYS A 623 -7.11 -23.83 -7.93
C LYS A 623 -7.99 -24.85 -7.20
N ILE A 624 -8.94 -25.45 -7.92
CA ILE A 624 -9.86 -26.43 -7.34
C ILE A 624 -9.10 -27.75 -7.10
N ALA A 625 -9.44 -28.47 -6.03
CA ALA A 625 -8.93 -29.82 -5.80
C ALA A 625 -9.41 -30.80 -6.89
N GLY A 626 -8.63 -31.82 -7.20
CA GLY A 626 -9.17 -33.01 -7.89
C GLY A 626 -10.16 -33.76 -6.98
N ASP A 627 -11.19 -34.37 -7.58
CA ASP A 627 -12.08 -35.35 -6.91
C ASP A 627 -11.40 -36.74 -6.80
#